data_AF-X1JL37-F1
#
_entry.id   AF-X1JL37-F1
#
_cell.length_a   1.000
_cell.length_b   1.000
_cell.length_c   1.000
_cell.angle_alpha   90.00
_cell.angle_beta   90.00
_cell.angle_gamma   90.00
#
_symmetry.space_group_name_H-M   'P 1'
#
loop_
_entity.id
_entity.type
_entity.pdbx_description
1 polymer ?
#
loop_
_entity_poly.entity_id
_entity_poly.type
_entity_poly.pdbx_seq_one_letter_code
_entity_poly.pdbx_strand_id
1 'polypeptide(L)'
;ALENLVSRLTAGVAQAASVNIVEKPPEKFILRIKNNDIYHIKPFGKVLISNIFGKKVGETEIPQRTILPGQIRKFPIEFFPETPNYLKWLPTSIANFLVQNFFVGKYQAKIALEAKSPLSAEILKPGTTSILTFFSLPWKFWLIFLVILGTLIFFSLKYRSRVIKAARILISNRK
;
A
#
# COMPACT_ATOMS: atom_id res chain seq x y z
N ALA A 1 37.36 -12.38 -15.94
CA ALA A 1 37.06 -11.01 -15.44
C ALA A 1 35.59 -10.62 -15.58
N LEU A 2 34.88 -11.00 -16.67
CA LEU A 2 33.45 -10.72 -16.86
C LEU A 2 32.51 -11.42 -15.86
N GLU A 3 32.81 -12.65 -15.43
CA GLU A 3 31.95 -13.40 -14.52
C GLU A 3 31.86 -12.80 -13.10
N ASN A 4 32.90 -12.05 -12.70
CA ASN A 4 32.95 -11.34 -11.42
C ASN A 4 32.12 -10.03 -11.43
N LEU A 5 31.84 -9.49 -12.62
CA LEU A 5 30.94 -8.33 -12.80
C LEU A 5 29.47 -8.75 -12.84
N VAL A 6 29.16 -9.87 -13.50
CA VAL A 6 27.79 -10.42 -13.54
C VAL A 6 27.37 -10.91 -12.15
N SER A 7 28.26 -11.58 -11.40
CA SER A 7 27.98 -11.99 -10.03
C SER A 7 27.83 -10.83 -9.04
N ARG A 8 28.52 -9.70 -9.26
CA ARG A 8 28.32 -8.46 -8.47
C ARG A 8 27.04 -7.71 -8.85
N LEU A 9 26.62 -7.78 -10.12
CA LEU A 9 25.34 -7.23 -10.57
C LEU A 9 24.15 -8.09 -10.12
N THR A 10 24.31 -9.41 -10.00
CA THR A 10 23.27 -10.29 -9.42
C THR A 10 23.28 -10.26 -7.88
N ALA A 11 24.44 -10.11 -7.23
CA ALA A 11 24.53 -9.94 -5.78
C ALA A 11 24.01 -8.57 -5.28
N GLY A 12 23.98 -7.54 -6.13
CA GLY A 12 23.38 -6.25 -5.83
C GLY A 12 21.85 -6.17 -6.02
N VAL A 13 21.22 -7.24 -6.54
CA VAL A 13 19.79 -7.25 -6.91
C VAL A 13 18.95 -8.17 -6.00
N ALA A 14 19.57 -8.89 -5.07
CA ALA A 14 18.90 -9.82 -4.16
C ALA A 14 18.59 -9.24 -2.76
N GLN A 15 18.27 -7.96 -2.64
CA GLN A 15 17.83 -7.38 -1.36
C GLN A 15 16.60 -6.49 -1.51
N ALA A 16 15.45 -7.11 -1.78
CA ALA A 16 14.16 -6.44 -1.65
C ALA A 16 13.00 -7.42 -1.42
N ALA A 17 13.15 -8.31 -0.44
CA ALA A 17 11.99 -8.93 0.21
C ALA A 17 12.06 -8.63 1.71
N SER A 18 12.02 -7.34 2.07
CA SER A 18 11.66 -6.93 3.43
C SER A 18 10.14 -6.85 3.47
N VAL A 19 9.49 -7.83 4.09
CA VAL A 19 8.09 -7.70 4.46
C VAL A 19 8.03 -6.70 5.61
N ASN A 20 7.92 -5.42 5.26
CA ASN A 20 7.61 -4.39 6.23
C ASN A 20 6.11 -4.39 6.45
N ILE A 21 5.71 -4.73 7.67
CA ILE A 21 4.35 -4.56 8.16
C ILE A 21 4.21 -3.09 8.50
N VAL A 22 3.38 -2.37 7.75
CA VAL A 22 3.11 -0.95 7.99
C VAL A 22 1.68 -0.83 8.54
N GLU A 23 1.52 -0.02 9.59
CA GLU A 23 0.24 0.17 10.28
C GLU A 23 -0.87 0.73 9.36
N LYS A 24 -0.46 1.44 8.30
CA LYS A 24 -1.28 2.07 7.26
C LYS A 24 -0.54 1.94 5.92
N PRO A 25 -1.18 2.14 4.76
CA PRO A 25 -0.41 2.37 3.54
C PRO A 25 0.57 3.51 3.78
N PRO A 26 1.74 3.50 3.13
CA PRO A 26 2.62 4.65 3.16
C PRO A 26 1.90 5.82 2.51
N GLU A 27 1.31 6.69 3.34
CA GLU A 27 0.74 7.97 2.92
C GLU A 27 1.83 8.82 2.26
N LYS A 28 3.07 8.68 2.74
CA LYS A 28 4.26 9.34 2.21
C LYS A 28 5.36 8.32 2.00
N PHE A 29 5.88 8.24 0.78
CA PHE A 29 7.08 7.47 0.47
C PHE A 29 8.13 8.34 -0.19
N ILE A 30 9.39 8.00 0.06
CA ILE A 30 10.54 8.74 -0.49
C ILE A 30 11.18 7.88 -1.56
N LEU A 31 10.90 8.19 -2.81
CA LEU A 31 11.59 7.57 -3.94
C LEU A 31 12.98 8.19 -4.09
N ARG A 32 14.02 7.34 -4.17
CA ARG A 32 15.40 7.76 -4.38
C ARG A 32 15.84 7.34 -5.77
N ILE A 33 16.15 8.30 -6.62
CA ILE A 33 16.63 8.05 -8.00
C ILE A 33 18.08 8.51 -8.09
N LYS A 34 18.97 7.62 -8.51
CA LYS A 34 20.38 7.93 -8.78
C LYS A 34 20.58 8.06 -10.28
N ASN A 35 21.20 9.16 -10.70
CA ASN A 35 21.66 9.29 -12.08
C ASN A 35 23.08 8.73 -12.21
N ASN A 36 23.24 7.62 -12.93
CA ASN A 36 24.55 7.03 -13.23
C ASN A 36 25.07 7.43 -14.62
N ASP A 37 24.34 8.26 -15.36
CA ASP A 37 24.71 8.75 -16.69
C ASP A 37 25.61 10.00 -16.59
N ILE A 38 26.31 10.32 -17.67
CA ILE A 38 27.16 11.51 -17.84
C ILE A 38 26.35 12.78 -18.13
N TYR A 39 25.09 12.63 -18.57
CA TYR A 39 24.18 13.74 -18.83
C TYR A 39 23.17 13.92 -17.71
N HIS A 40 22.60 15.12 -17.62
CA HIS A 40 21.47 15.36 -16.72
C HIS A 40 20.23 14.63 -17.25
N ILE A 41 19.45 14.05 -16.34
CA ILE A 41 18.19 13.37 -16.67
C ILE A 41 17.00 14.10 -16.04
N LYS A 42 15.86 14.07 -16.72
CA LYS A 42 14.58 14.51 -16.15
C LYS A 42 13.63 13.30 -16.11
N PRO A 43 13.61 12.54 -14.99
CA PRO A 43 12.66 11.45 -14.84
C PRO A 43 11.24 12.00 -14.71
N PHE A 44 10.31 11.29 -15.34
CA PHE A 44 8.89 11.50 -15.23
C PHE A 44 8.19 10.15 -15.26
N GLY A 45 6.97 10.07 -14.75
CA GLY A 45 6.26 8.80 -14.71
C GLY A 45 5.27 8.71 -13.57
N LYS A 46 4.85 7.49 -13.27
CA LYS A 46 3.77 7.20 -12.33
C LYS A 46 4.14 6.05 -11.40
N VAL A 47 3.70 6.15 -10.17
CA VAL A 47 3.72 5.06 -9.20
C VAL A 47 2.33 4.46 -9.15
N LEU A 48 2.24 3.17 -9.47
CA LEU A 48 1.01 2.40 -9.49
C LEU A 48 0.98 1.49 -8.27
N ILE A 49 -0.03 1.66 -7.42
CA ILE A 49 -0.24 0.76 -6.29
C ILE A 49 -1.36 -0.22 -6.66
N SER A 50 -1.06 -1.51 -6.58
CA SER A 50 -1.99 -2.60 -6.85
C SER A 50 -2.12 -3.55 -5.67
N ASN A 51 -3.30 -4.12 -5.48
CA ASN A 51 -3.53 -5.22 -4.53
C ASN A 51 -2.94 -6.54 -5.09
N ILE A 52 -2.87 -7.60 -4.28
CA ILE A 52 -2.51 -8.96 -4.72
C ILE A 52 -3.35 -9.50 -5.88
N PHE A 53 -4.57 -8.98 -6.05
CA PHE A 53 -5.45 -9.31 -7.16
C PHE A 53 -5.14 -8.52 -8.46
N GLY A 54 -4.06 -7.75 -8.48
CA GLY A 54 -3.67 -6.91 -9.63
C GLY A 54 -4.55 -5.65 -9.83
N LYS A 55 -5.62 -5.49 -9.05
CA LYS A 55 -6.49 -4.31 -9.11
C LYS A 55 -5.74 -3.06 -8.66
N LYS A 56 -5.77 -2.02 -9.49
CA LYS A 56 -5.25 -0.67 -9.19
C LYS A 56 -6.02 -0.06 -8.02
N VAL A 57 -5.28 0.39 -7.01
CA VAL A 57 -5.78 0.98 -5.77
C VAL A 57 -5.57 2.50 -5.77
N GLY A 58 -4.52 2.96 -6.45
CA GLY A 58 -4.30 4.36 -6.73
C GLY A 58 -3.04 4.57 -7.56
N GLU A 59 -2.85 5.82 -7.95
CA GLU A 59 -1.75 6.26 -8.78
C GLU A 59 -1.29 7.64 -8.34
N THR A 60 0.02 7.85 -8.39
CA THR A 60 0.61 9.16 -8.12
C THR A 60 1.67 9.45 -9.15
N GLU A 61 1.65 10.68 -9.68
CA GLU A 61 2.63 11.14 -10.65
C GLU A 61 3.92 11.60 -9.95
N ILE A 62 5.05 11.33 -10.59
CA ILE A 62 6.36 11.73 -10.09
C ILE A 62 6.68 13.10 -10.68
N PRO A 63 6.94 14.12 -9.85
CA PRO A 63 7.19 15.46 -10.34
C PRO A 63 8.49 15.51 -11.14
N GLN A 64 8.45 16.13 -12.32
CA GLN A 64 9.61 16.22 -13.21
C GLN A 64 10.67 17.14 -12.60
N ARG A 65 11.82 16.58 -12.21
CA ARG A 65 12.95 17.36 -11.68
C ARG A 65 14.26 16.85 -12.26
N THR A 66 15.14 17.78 -12.62
CA THR A 66 16.47 17.45 -13.15
C THR A 66 17.33 16.75 -12.09
N ILE A 67 18.00 15.67 -12.47
CA ILE A 67 19.01 14.98 -11.66
C ILE A 67 20.35 15.11 -12.38
N LEU A 68 21.33 15.72 -11.71
CA LEU A 68 22.68 15.87 -12.24
C LEU A 68 23.41 14.52 -12.28
N PRO A 69 24.41 14.37 -13.16
CA PRO A 69 25.29 13.19 -13.19
C PRO A 69 25.84 12.83 -11.81
N GLY A 70 25.80 11.54 -11.46
CA GLY A 70 26.31 11.01 -10.19
C GLY A 70 25.50 11.35 -8.94
N GLN A 71 24.45 12.19 -9.05
CA GLN A 71 23.65 12.62 -7.91
C GLN A 71 22.47 11.70 -7.61
N ILE A 72 22.07 11.67 -6.34
CA ILE A 72 20.85 10.98 -5.87
C ILE A 72 19.82 12.03 -5.51
N ARG A 73 18.63 11.96 -6.10
CA ARG A 73 17.52 12.86 -5.78
C ARG A 73 16.38 12.11 -5.09
N LYS A 74 15.83 12.75 -4.06
CA LYS A 74 14.69 12.27 -3.27
C LYS A 74 13.41 12.91 -3.81
N PHE A 75 12.39 12.08 -4.06
CA PHE A 75 11.06 12.49 -4.47
C PHE A 75 10.08 12.09 -3.36
N PRO A 76 9.53 13.06 -2.60
CA PRO A 76 8.42 12.78 -1.71
C PRO A 76 7.19 12.53 -2.59
N ILE A 77 6.55 11.39 -2.39
CA ILE A 77 5.36 10.99 -3.14
C ILE A 77 4.27 10.70 -2.12
N GLU A 78 3.12 11.33 -2.34
CA GLU A 78 1.95 11.21 -1.48
C GLU A 78 0.92 10.29 -2.13
N PHE A 79 0.53 9.23 -1.43
CA PHE A 79 -0.42 8.26 -1.95
C PHE A 79 -1.84 8.61 -1.54
N PHE A 80 -2.71 8.77 -2.55
CA PHE A 80 -4.14 8.91 -2.34
C PHE A 80 -4.87 7.75 -3.03
N PRO A 81 -5.51 6.87 -2.26
CA PRO A 81 -6.26 5.76 -2.83
C PRO A 81 -7.55 6.24 -3.52
N GLU A 82 -7.89 5.59 -4.62
CA GLU A 82 -9.11 5.88 -5.36
C GLU A 82 -10.33 5.24 -4.67
N THR A 83 -11.43 5.99 -4.54
CA THR A 83 -12.67 5.49 -3.95
C THR A 83 -13.33 4.46 -4.87
N PRO A 84 -13.48 3.19 -4.45
CA PRO A 84 -14.05 2.15 -5.29
C PRO A 84 -15.55 2.37 -5.51
N ASN A 85 -16.05 1.90 -6.67
CA ASN A 85 -17.46 2.09 -7.07
C ASN A 85 -18.48 1.61 -6.03
N TYR A 86 -18.20 0.52 -5.30
CA TYR A 86 -19.11 -0.01 -4.28
C TYR A 86 -19.22 0.85 -3.01
N LEU A 87 -18.36 1.87 -2.83
CA LEU A 87 -18.45 2.82 -1.72
C LEU A 87 -19.08 4.16 -2.13
N LYS A 88 -19.44 4.34 -3.40
CA LYS A 88 -20.03 5.60 -3.90
C LYS A 88 -21.42 5.90 -3.33
N TRP A 89 -22.12 4.91 -2.77
CA TRP A 89 -23.42 5.10 -2.13
C TRP A 89 -23.31 5.75 -0.74
N LEU A 90 -22.12 5.76 -0.13
CA LEU A 90 -21.88 6.37 1.17
C LEU A 90 -21.56 7.87 1.02
N PRO A 91 -21.87 8.69 2.04
CA PRO A 91 -21.37 10.05 2.13
C PRO A 91 -19.84 10.10 1.97
N THR A 92 -19.35 11.09 1.23
CA THR A 92 -17.93 11.20 0.82
C THR A 92 -16.96 11.13 2.00
N SER A 93 -17.30 11.73 3.14
CA SER A 93 -16.48 11.69 4.36
C SER A 93 -16.28 10.27 4.91
N ILE A 94 -17.34 9.46 4.91
CA ILE A 94 -17.32 8.08 5.40
C ILE A 94 -16.59 7.18 4.41
N ALA A 95 -16.86 7.36 3.11
CA ALA A 95 -16.18 6.63 2.06
C ALA A 95 -14.66 6.88 2.10
N ASN A 96 -14.24 8.15 2.18
CA ASN A 96 -12.82 8.52 2.27
C ASN A 96 -12.17 7.96 3.54
N PHE A 97 -12.86 8.02 4.68
CA PHE A 97 -12.36 7.44 5.92
C PHE A 97 -12.14 5.92 5.81
N LEU A 98 -13.12 5.19 5.28
CA LEU A 98 -13.01 3.75 5.09
C LEU A 98 -11.91 3.38 4.11
N VAL A 99 -11.83 4.09 2.98
CA VAL A 99 -10.77 3.86 2.01
C VAL A 99 -9.43 4.09 2.66
N GLN A 100 -9.18 5.26 3.26
CA GLN A 100 -7.87 5.62 3.86
C GLN A 100 -7.42 4.70 5.01
N ASN A 101 -8.36 4.22 5.84
CA ASN A 101 -8.01 3.47 7.04
C ASN A 101 -8.15 1.94 6.89
N PHE A 102 -8.90 1.46 5.89
CA PHE A 102 -9.25 0.05 5.74
C PHE A 102 -8.50 -0.62 4.58
N PHE A 103 -7.17 -0.44 4.55
CA PHE A 103 -6.29 -1.21 3.68
C PHE A 103 -5.84 -2.47 4.41
N VAL A 104 -6.49 -3.58 4.08
CA VAL A 104 -6.12 -4.89 4.61
C VAL A 104 -5.49 -5.70 3.50
N GLY A 105 -4.26 -6.14 3.72
CA GLY A 105 -3.62 -7.14 2.88
C GLY A 105 -2.26 -6.74 2.34
N LYS A 106 -1.79 -7.54 1.39
CA LYS A 106 -0.53 -7.33 0.68
C LYS A 106 -0.77 -6.41 -0.50
N TYR A 107 0.12 -5.45 -0.68
CA TYR A 107 0.11 -4.50 -1.78
C TYR A 107 1.45 -4.49 -2.50
N GLN A 108 1.42 -4.09 -3.76
CA GLN A 108 2.56 -3.94 -4.64
C GLN A 108 2.59 -2.52 -5.17
N ALA A 109 3.70 -1.82 -4.95
CA ALA A 109 3.98 -0.56 -5.62
C ALA A 109 4.90 -0.84 -6.82
N LYS A 110 4.41 -0.54 -8.02
CA LYS A 110 5.14 -0.64 -9.29
C LYS A 110 5.46 0.77 -9.75
N ILE A 111 6.72 1.00 -10.09
CA ILE A 111 7.18 2.29 -10.56
C ILE A 111 7.38 2.21 -12.07
N ALA A 112 6.63 3.04 -12.81
CA ALA A 112 6.82 3.24 -14.25
C ALA A 112 7.57 4.57 -14.42
N LEU A 113 8.89 4.49 -14.62
CA LEU A 113 9.76 5.65 -14.85
C LEU A 113 10.15 5.71 -16.32
N GLU A 114 10.04 6.91 -16.87
CA GLU A 114 10.59 7.31 -18.16
C GLU A 114 11.56 8.47 -17.91
N ALA A 115 12.61 8.57 -18.71
CA ALA A 115 13.58 9.65 -18.59
C ALA A 115 13.84 10.27 -19.95
N LYS A 116 13.80 11.61 -20.00
CA LYS A 116 14.21 12.39 -21.16
C LYS A 116 15.66 12.84 -20.99
N SER A 117 16.50 12.54 -21.98
CA SER A 117 17.89 13.01 -22.10
C SER A 117 17.99 14.06 -23.22
N PRO A 118 18.84 15.09 -23.09
CA PRO A 118 18.99 16.12 -24.12
C PRO A 118 19.58 15.62 -25.45
N LEU A 119 20.32 14.51 -25.47
CA LEU A 119 20.99 13.99 -26.67
C LEU A 119 20.27 12.82 -27.35
N SER A 120 19.35 12.15 -26.65
CA SER A 120 18.56 11.04 -27.19
C SER A 120 17.10 11.43 -27.21
N ALA A 121 16.54 11.62 -28.40
CA ALA A 121 15.09 11.69 -28.62
C ALA A 121 14.37 10.36 -28.29
N GLU A 122 15.13 9.33 -27.93
CA GLU A 122 14.65 8.04 -27.49
C GLU A 122 14.25 8.11 -26.01
N ILE A 123 12.96 7.90 -25.75
CA ILE A 123 12.43 7.69 -24.40
C ILE A 123 13.17 6.45 -23.85
N LEU A 124 14.00 6.63 -22.83
CA LEU A 124 14.64 5.51 -22.14
C LEU A 124 13.52 4.60 -21.63
N LYS A 125 13.29 3.48 -22.33
CA LYS A 125 12.26 2.49 -21.98
C LYS A 125 12.50 2.03 -20.54
N PRO A 126 11.43 1.74 -19.77
CA PRO A 126 11.53 1.39 -18.35
C PRO A 126 12.31 0.08 -18.17
N GLY A 127 13.63 0.15 -18.08
CA GLY A 127 14.52 -1.01 -18.00
C GLY A 127 14.59 -1.65 -16.62
N THR A 128 13.90 -1.11 -15.61
CA THR A 128 13.93 -1.66 -14.26
C THR A 128 12.65 -1.29 -13.50
N THR A 129 11.64 -2.15 -13.56
CA THR A 129 10.44 -2.04 -12.74
C THR A 129 10.76 -2.50 -11.31
N SER A 130 11.13 -1.57 -10.44
CA SER A 130 11.25 -1.88 -9.01
C SER A 130 9.86 -2.15 -8.44
N ILE A 131 9.67 -3.37 -7.91
CA ILE A 131 8.44 -3.78 -7.23
C ILE A 131 8.70 -3.75 -5.73
N LEU A 132 8.02 -2.87 -5.01
CA LEU A 132 8.01 -2.89 -3.56
C LEU A 132 6.77 -3.64 -3.09
N THR A 133 6.95 -4.66 -2.25
CA THR A 133 5.84 -5.33 -1.56
C THR A 133 5.73 -4.81 -0.13
N PHE A 134 4.51 -4.52 0.31
CA PHE A 134 4.25 -4.14 1.69
C PHE A 134 2.93 -4.74 2.17
N PHE A 135 2.81 -4.97 3.48
CA PHE A 135 1.59 -5.46 4.09
C PHE A 135 0.98 -4.34 4.94
N SER A 136 -0.29 -4.04 4.69
CA SER A 136 -1.06 -3.07 5.47
C SER A 136 -2.07 -3.81 6.34
N LEU A 137 -2.04 -3.52 7.65
CA LEU A 137 -2.97 -4.11 8.62
C LEU A 137 -3.42 -3.08 9.68
N PRO A 138 -4.73 -2.77 9.75
CA PRO A 138 -5.28 -1.83 10.72
C PRO A 138 -5.51 -2.50 12.10
N TRP A 139 -4.44 -2.90 12.78
CA TRP A 139 -4.50 -3.64 14.06
C TRP A 139 -5.23 -2.89 15.19
N LYS A 140 -5.19 -1.54 15.17
CA LYS A 140 -5.93 -0.69 16.13
C LYS A 140 -7.46 -0.90 16.04
N PHE A 141 -7.98 -1.06 14.82
CA PHE A 141 -9.40 -1.35 14.61
C PHE A 141 -9.75 -2.73 15.17
N TRP A 142 -8.90 -3.74 14.90
CA TRP A 142 -9.09 -5.09 15.41
C TRP A 142 -9.02 -5.18 16.94
N LEU A 143 -8.14 -4.39 17.58
CA LEU A 143 -8.08 -4.32 19.04
C LEU A 143 -9.36 -3.76 19.64
N ILE A 144 -9.85 -2.62 19.14
CA ILE A 144 -11.10 -2.01 19.63
C ILE A 144 -12.27 -2.98 19.41
N PHE A 145 -12.33 -3.59 18.23
CA PHE A 145 -13.35 -4.59 17.91
C PHE A 145 -13.29 -5.81 18.85
N LEU A 146 -12.10 -6.35 19.12
CA LEU A 146 -11.90 -7.46 20.06
C LEU A 146 -12.30 -7.10 21.48
N VAL A 147 -11.99 -5.88 21.95
CA VAL A 147 -12.39 -5.43 23.29
C VAL A 147 -13.92 -5.32 23.39
N ILE A 148 -14.58 -4.74 22.39
CA ILE A 148 -16.05 -4.64 22.36
C ILE A 148 -16.69 -6.04 22.29
N LEU A 149 -16.18 -6.89 21.40
CA LEU A 149 -16.68 -8.26 21.26
C LEU A 149 -16.46 -9.07 22.55
N GLY A 150 -15.29 -8.93 23.18
CA GLY A 150 -14.95 -9.57 24.44
C GLY A 150 -15.87 -9.13 25.58
N THR A 151 -16.19 -7.84 25.68
CA THR A 151 -17.14 -7.33 26.69
C THR A 151 -18.55 -7.84 26.41
N LEU A 152 -19.03 -7.84 25.16
CA LEU A 152 -20.32 -8.42 24.80
C LEU A 152 -20.41 -9.91 25.11
N ILE A 153 -19.36 -10.69 24.81
CA ILE A 153 -19.30 -12.12 25.14
C ILE A 153 -19.29 -12.31 26.66
N PHE A 154 -18.49 -11.53 27.40
CA PHE A 154 -18.45 -11.60 28.87
C PHE A 154 -19.82 -11.32 29.49
N PHE A 155 -20.52 -10.28 29.04
CA PHE A 155 -21.90 -9.99 29.45
C PHE A 155 -22.83 -11.14 29.06
N SER A 156 -22.78 -11.62 27.82
CA SER A 156 -23.63 -12.70 27.35
C SER A 156 -23.44 -13.99 28.17
N LEU A 157 -22.19 -14.34 28.49
CA LEU A 157 -21.87 -15.50 29.33
C LEU A 157 -22.31 -15.30 30.79
N LYS A 158 -22.08 -14.10 31.36
CA LYS A 158 -22.47 -13.77 32.74
C LYS A 158 -23.99 -13.78 32.93
N TYR A 159 -24.72 -13.26 31.94
CA TYR A 159 -26.18 -13.11 31.99
C TYR A 159 -26.93 -14.26 31.28
N ARG A 160 -26.23 -15.27 30.72
CA ARG A 160 -26.84 -16.41 30.02
C ARG A 160 -27.93 -17.09 30.84
N SER A 161 -27.74 -17.21 32.15
CA SER A 161 -28.70 -17.86 33.05
C SER A 161 -30.03 -17.10 33.15
N ARG A 162 -30.01 -15.77 32.99
CA ARG A 162 -31.22 -14.93 32.99
C ARG A 162 -31.89 -14.92 31.62
N VAL A 163 -31.09 -14.86 30.55
CA VAL A 163 -31.59 -14.88 29.16
C VAL A 163 -32.25 -16.22 28.82
N ILE A 164 -31.66 -17.35 29.22
CA ILE A 164 -32.24 -18.69 29.00
C ILE A 164 -33.59 -18.85 29.71
N LYS A 165 -33.74 -18.31 30.93
CA LYS A 165 -35.02 -18.37 31.66
C LYS A 165 -36.10 -17.55 30.96
N ALA A 166 -35.78 -16.33 30.52
CA ALA A 166 -36.71 -15.48 29.77
C ALA A 166 -37.10 -16.10 28.42
N ALA A 167 -36.13 -16.66 27.69
CA ALA A 167 -36.38 -17.36 26.42
C ALA A 167 -37.26 -18.61 26.61
N ARG A 168 -37.02 -19.38 27.70
CA ARG A 168 -37.86 -20.54 28.04
C ARG A 168 -39.30 -20.13 28.33
N ILE A 169 -39.52 -19.02 29.03
CA ILE A 169 -40.87 -18.48 29.31
C ILE A 169 -41.56 -18.04 28.02
N LEU A 170 -40.86 -17.35 27.12
CA LEU A 170 -41.40 -16.93 25.82
C LEU A 170 -41.79 -18.12 24.93
N ILE A 171 -41.01 -19.20 24.96
CA ILE A 171 -41.28 -20.41 24.18
C ILE A 171 -42.39 -21.27 24.82
N SER A 172 -42.45 -21.35 26.17
CA SER A 172 -43.49 -22.14 26.84
C SER A 172 -44.86 -21.49 26.80
N ASN A 173 -44.94 -20.15 26.70
CA ASN A 173 -46.20 -19.40 26.64
C ASN A 173 -46.84 -19.37 25.23
N ARG A 174 -46.29 -20.12 24.27
CA ARG A 174 -46.76 -20.20 22.87
C ARG A 174 -47.37 -21.56 22.51
N LYS A 175 -47.59 -22.44 23.50
CA LYS A 175 -48.41 -23.66 23.41
C LYS A 175 -49.63 -23.48 24.29
#